data_AF-A0A2D5ZYB9-F1
#
_entry.id   AF-A0A2D5ZYB9-F1
#
_cell.length_a   1.000
_cell.length_b   1.000
_cell.length_c   1.000
_cell.angle_alpha   90.00
_cell.angle_beta   90.00
_cell.angle_gamma   90.00
#
_symmetry.space_group_name_H-M   'P 1'
#
loop_
_entity.id
_entity.type
_entity.pdbx_description
1 polymer ?
#
loop_
_entity_poly.entity_id
_entity_poly.type
_entity_poly.pdbx_seq_one_letter_code
_entity_poly.pdbx_strand_id
1 'polypeptide(L)'
;MTTSFSRWLEYFDVSQFMPHGHCYQWRPDLVAMHAISDAVITVSYFSIPIALTYVVYRSNNRLPFHKVFLLFSIFILACGTTHLLEIVNIWRSEYYLSGVAKVVTAIASIATALSLIPILPKVVIRFEDDRVL
;
A
#
# COMPACT_ATOMS: atom_id res chain seq x y z
N MET A 1 -5.48 24.06 35.90
CA MET A 1 -6.28 23.91 34.67
C MET A 1 -5.32 23.71 33.49
N THR A 2 -4.70 22.54 33.40
CA THR A 2 -3.99 22.14 32.17
C THR A 2 -5.05 21.67 31.17
N THR A 3 -4.98 22.22 29.98
CA THR A 3 -6.02 22.20 28.97
C THR A 3 -6.23 20.77 28.45
N SER A 4 -7.50 20.38 28.22
CA SER A 4 -7.88 19.15 27.48
C SER A 4 -6.96 18.87 26.27
N PHE A 5 -6.50 19.94 25.60
CA PHE A 5 -5.56 19.94 24.49
C PHE A 5 -4.23 19.21 24.76
N SER A 6 -3.63 19.33 25.95
CA SER A 6 -2.37 18.63 26.27
C SER A 6 -2.55 17.11 26.38
N ARG A 7 -3.71 16.63 26.83
CA ARG A 7 -4.05 15.19 26.85
C ARG A 7 -4.21 14.60 25.45
N TRP A 8 -4.69 15.38 24.47
CA TRP A 8 -4.76 14.93 23.08
C TRP A 8 -3.36 14.77 22.46
N LEU A 9 -2.44 15.67 22.77
CA LEU A 9 -1.04 15.58 22.30
C LEU A 9 -0.30 14.37 22.92
N GLU A 10 -0.61 14.02 24.17
CA GLU A 10 -0.08 12.83 24.84
C GLU A 10 -0.52 11.52 24.17
N TYR A 11 -1.71 11.48 23.55
CA TYR A 11 -2.19 10.30 22.81
C TYR A 11 -1.44 10.08 21.49
N PHE A 12 -0.88 11.13 20.91
CA PHE A 12 -0.02 11.05 19.72
C PHE A 12 1.47 10.94 20.09
N ASP A 13 1.79 10.83 21.39
CA ASP A 13 3.16 10.65 21.84
C ASP A 13 3.63 9.20 21.58
N VAL A 14 4.24 9.00 20.41
CA VAL A 14 4.79 7.72 19.96
C VAL A 14 6.02 7.27 20.77
N SER A 15 6.53 8.10 21.68
CA SER A 15 7.69 7.80 22.52
C SER A 15 7.47 6.67 23.54
N GLN A 16 6.21 6.35 23.85
CA GLN A 16 5.87 5.26 24.77
C GLN A 16 5.85 3.88 24.11
N PHE A 17 5.89 3.81 22.77
CA PHE A 17 5.88 2.54 22.05
C PHE A 17 7.28 2.06 21.74
N MET A 18 7.46 0.74 21.83
CA MET A 18 8.75 0.11 21.58
C MET A 18 8.93 -0.13 20.08
N PRO A 19 10.04 0.31 19.45
CA PRO A 19 10.32 0.03 18.04
C PRO A 19 10.41 -1.48 17.75
N HIS A 20 10.11 -1.89 16.52
CA HIS A 20 10.22 -3.29 16.09
C HIS A 20 11.63 -3.86 16.25
N GLY A 21 12.67 -3.02 16.23
CA GLY A 21 14.05 -3.46 16.52
C GLY A 21 14.18 -4.16 17.87
N HIS A 22 13.43 -3.73 18.90
CA HIS A 22 13.43 -4.40 20.20
C HIS A 22 12.67 -5.74 20.17
N CYS A 23 11.58 -5.83 19.40
CA CYS A 23 10.88 -7.10 19.16
C CYS A 23 11.79 -8.10 18.44
N TYR A 24 12.65 -7.63 17.54
CA TYR A 24 13.68 -8.42 16.88
C TYR A 24 14.93 -8.65 17.75
N GLN A 25 14.92 -8.21 19.00
CA GLN A 25 16.08 -8.29 19.91
C GLN A 25 17.35 -7.67 19.29
N TRP A 26 17.21 -6.75 18.34
CA TRP A 26 18.30 -6.18 17.53
C TRP A 26 19.21 -7.22 16.88
N ARG A 27 18.66 -8.41 16.60
CA ARG A 27 19.35 -9.49 15.91
C ARG A 27 19.61 -9.08 14.46
N PRO A 28 20.88 -8.93 14.04
CA PRO A 28 21.21 -8.33 12.74
C PRO A 28 20.69 -9.16 11.57
N ASP A 29 20.61 -10.49 11.75
CA ASP A 29 20.01 -11.44 10.83
C ASP A 29 18.53 -11.13 10.55
N LEU A 30 17.73 -10.98 11.61
CA LEU A 30 16.30 -10.69 11.50
C LEU A 30 16.03 -9.28 11.00
N VAL A 31 16.74 -8.29 11.55
CA VAL A 31 16.59 -6.88 11.15
C VAL A 31 16.94 -6.70 9.67
N ALA A 32 18.05 -7.30 9.20
CA ALA A 32 18.44 -7.21 7.80
C ALA A 32 17.42 -7.91 6.88
N MET A 33 16.93 -9.08 7.25
CA MET A 33 15.91 -9.80 6.47
C MET A 33 14.65 -8.96 6.27
N HIS A 34 14.10 -8.39 7.34
CA HIS A 34 12.91 -7.54 7.26
C HIS A 34 13.19 -6.24 6.50
N ALA A 35 14.24 -5.51 6.88
CA ALA A 35 14.56 -4.21 6.26
C ALA A 35 14.86 -4.33 4.75
N ILE A 36 15.62 -5.35 4.33
CA ILE A 36 15.95 -5.57 2.91
C ILE A 36 14.69 -5.99 2.15
N SER A 37 13.91 -6.92 2.69
CA SER A 37 12.69 -7.39 2.03
C SER A 37 11.70 -6.25 1.84
N ASP A 38 11.42 -5.47 2.89
CA ASP A 38 10.52 -4.33 2.80
C ASP A 38 11.06 -3.25 1.87
N ALA A 39 12.38 -3.00 1.84
CA ALA A 39 12.97 -2.03 0.92
C ALA A 39 12.78 -2.44 -0.55
N VAL A 40 13.01 -3.72 -0.87
CA VAL A 40 12.80 -4.26 -2.22
C VAL A 40 11.33 -4.19 -2.61
N ILE A 41 10.43 -4.54 -1.69
CA ILE A 41 8.98 -4.45 -1.91
C ILE A 41 8.56 -3.00 -2.15
N THR A 42 9.02 -2.06 -1.32
CA THR A 42 8.73 -0.63 -1.52
C THR A 42 9.19 -0.16 -2.89
N VAL A 43 10.44 -0.41 -3.30
CA VAL A 43 10.91 0.01 -4.64
C VAL A 43 10.07 -0.61 -5.75
N SER A 44 9.72 -1.89 -5.62
CA SER A 44 8.86 -2.59 -6.59
C SER A 44 7.46 -1.97 -6.65
N TYR A 45 6.85 -1.70 -5.49
CA TYR A 45 5.49 -1.18 -5.39
C TYR A 45 5.37 0.31 -5.72
N PHE A 46 6.47 1.05 -5.75
CA PHE A 46 6.47 2.40 -6.32
C PHE A 46 6.72 2.39 -7.84
N SER A 47 7.49 1.44 -8.37
CA SER A 47 7.79 1.36 -9.80
C SER A 47 6.65 0.79 -10.66
N ILE A 48 5.97 -0.28 -10.20
CA ILE A 48 4.81 -0.88 -10.89
C ILE A 48 3.70 0.15 -11.21
N PRO A 49 3.19 0.95 -10.25
CA PRO A 49 2.12 1.90 -10.52
C PRO A 49 2.56 3.05 -11.43
N ILE A 50 3.84 3.44 -11.42
CA ILE A 50 4.39 4.40 -12.39
C ILE A 50 4.26 3.81 -13.80
N ALA A 51 4.70 2.57 -14.01
CA ALA A 51 4.60 1.91 -15.30
C ALA A 51 3.13 1.74 -15.76
N LEU A 52 2.24 1.30 -14.87
CA LEU A 52 0.81 1.13 -15.18
C LEU A 52 0.14 2.46 -15.54
N THR A 53 0.40 3.50 -14.75
CA THR A 53 -0.17 4.84 -14.99
C THR A 53 0.37 5.43 -16.29
N TYR A 54 1.66 5.23 -16.58
CA TYR A 54 2.26 5.62 -17.85
C TYR A 54 1.59 4.94 -19.04
N VAL A 55 1.31 3.64 -18.96
CA VAL A 55 0.61 2.89 -20.03
C VAL A 55 -0.82 3.41 -20.25
N VAL A 56 -1.56 3.68 -19.17
CA VAL A 56 -2.92 4.25 -19.25
C VAL A 56 -2.90 5.63 -19.91
N TYR A 57 -1.99 6.50 -19.46
CA TYR A 57 -1.82 7.85 -20.01
C TYR A 57 -1.40 7.81 -21.48
N ARG A 58 -0.40 6.99 -21.84
CA ARG A 58 0.11 6.85 -23.21
C ARG A 58 -0.94 6.29 -24.16
N SER A 59 -1.83 5.42 -23.66
CA SER A 59 -2.95 4.87 -24.43
C SER A 59 -4.12 5.85 -24.58
N ASN A 60 -3.97 7.10 -24.12
CA ASN A 60 -5.00 8.14 -24.14
C ASN A 60 -6.35 7.66 -23.53
N ASN A 61 -6.27 6.89 -22.44
CA ASN A 61 -7.42 6.28 -21.76
C ASN A 61 -8.30 5.35 -22.64
N ARG A 62 -7.79 4.90 -23.79
CA ARG A 62 -8.51 4.00 -24.70
C ARG A 62 -8.48 2.54 -24.24
N LEU A 63 -7.73 2.22 -23.20
CA LEU A 63 -7.70 0.87 -22.63
C LEU A 63 -9.08 0.53 -22.05
N PRO A 64 -9.64 -0.65 -22.38
CA PRO A 64 -10.83 -1.13 -21.70
C PRO A 64 -10.52 -1.25 -20.21
N PHE A 65 -11.46 -0.78 -19.39
CA PHE A 65 -11.33 -0.83 -17.93
C PHE A 65 -10.15 -0.02 -17.33
N HIS A 66 -9.64 1.03 -18.00
CA HIS A 66 -8.54 1.89 -17.51
C HIS A 66 -8.70 2.34 -16.03
N LYS A 67 -9.94 2.57 -15.57
CA LYS A 67 -10.21 2.95 -14.16
C LYS A 67 -9.74 1.89 -13.16
N VAL A 68 -9.84 0.60 -13.51
CA VAL A 68 -9.35 -0.48 -12.63
C VAL A 68 -7.83 -0.52 -12.58
N PHE A 69 -7.16 -0.25 -13.70
CA PHE A 69 -5.70 -0.09 -13.69
C PHE A 69 -5.27 1.05 -12.75
N LEU A 70 -5.98 2.18 -12.77
CA LEU A 70 -5.70 3.29 -11.85
C LEU A 70 -5.99 2.95 -10.38
N LEU A 71 -7.12 2.30 -10.10
CA LEU A 71 -7.45 1.83 -8.74
C LEU A 71 -6.42 0.83 -8.23
N PHE A 72 -6.01 -0.10 -9.08
CA PHE A 72 -4.96 -1.07 -8.76
C PHE A 72 -3.62 -0.37 -8.50
N SER A 73 -3.24 0.62 -9.31
CA SER A 73 -2.04 1.43 -9.06
C SER A 73 -2.08 2.13 -7.69
N ILE A 74 -3.22 2.73 -7.31
CA ILE A 74 -3.39 3.36 -6.00
C ILE A 74 -3.27 2.34 -4.87
N PHE A 75 -3.89 1.18 -5.02
CA PHE A 75 -3.80 0.09 -4.05
C PHE A 75 -2.35 -0.38 -3.86
N ILE A 76 -1.60 -0.61 -4.94
CA ILE A 76 -0.19 -1.01 -4.87
C ILE A 76 0.68 0.07 -4.22
N LEU A 77 0.46 1.35 -4.53
CA LEU A 77 1.15 2.47 -3.87
C LEU A 77 0.86 2.51 -2.36
N ALA A 78 -0.39 2.30 -1.97
CA ALA A 78 -0.79 2.27 -0.56
C ALA A 78 -0.09 1.12 0.18
N CYS A 79 -0.09 -0.10 -0.40
CA CYS A 79 0.69 -1.23 0.11
C CYS A 79 2.18 -0.89 0.23
N GLY A 80 2.78 -0.28 -0.80
CA GLY A 80 4.21 0.08 -0.80
C GLY A 80 4.56 1.06 0.32
N THR A 81 3.64 1.97 0.63
CA THR A 81 3.75 2.91 1.75
C THR A 81 3.72 2.19 3.09
N THR A 82 2.87 1.15 3.25
CA THR A 82 2.88 0.36 4.49
C THR A 82 4.22 -0.36 4.72
N HIS A 83 4.84 -0.91 3.68
CA HIS A 83 6.18 -1.52 3.79
C HIS A 83 7.27 -0.50 4.15
N LEU A 84 7.21 0.70 3.55
CA LEU A 84 8.14 1.77 3.90
C LEU A 84 8.02 2.15 5.38
N LEU A 85 6.79 2.18 5.91
CA LEU A 85 6.54 2.48 7.32
C LEU A 85 6.99 1.34 8.24
N GLU A 86 6.94 0.08 7.81
CA GLU A 86 7.51 -1.03 8.60
C GLU A 86 9.04 -0.90 8.74
N ILE A 87 9.74 -0.46 7.69
CA ILE A 87 11.17 -0.13 7.78
C ILE A 87 11.37 0.97 8.85
N VAL A 88 10.61 2.06 8.78
CA VAL A 88 10.69 3.15 9.78
C VAL A 88 10.43 2.62 11.19
N ASN A 89 9.44 1.73 11.36
CA ASN A 89 9.05 1.12 12.64
C ASN A 89 10.16 0.29 13.32
N ILE A 90 11.15 -0.20 12.56
CA ILE A 90 12.32 -0.87 13.15
C ILE A 90 13.07 0.07 14.10
N TRP A 91 13.22 1.35 13.72
CA TRP A 91 13.98 2.34 14.50
C TRP A 91 13.11 3.37 15.22
N ARG A 92 11.92 3.70 14.70
CA ARG A 92 10.99 4.71 15.25
C ARG A 92 9.59 4.16 15.29
N SER A 93 8.99 4.13 16.47
CA SER A 93 7.72 3.44 16.74
C SER A 93 6.46 4.17 16.24
N GLU A 94 6.43 4.56 14.96
CA GLU A 94 5.38 5.37 14.32
C GLU A 94 4.12 4.53 13.98
N TYR A 95 3.58 3.80 14.96
CA TYR A 95 2.49 2.83 14.73
C TYR A 95 1.17 3.47 14.31
N TYR A 96 0.87 4.69 14.74
CA TYR A 96 -0.33 5.40 14.28
C TYR A 96 -0.28 5.65 12.78
N LEU A 97 0.89 6.05 12.25
CA LEU A 97 1.06 6.29 10.82
C LEU A 97 0.95 4.98 10.02
N SER A 98 1.59 3.90 10.49
CA SER A 98 1.43 2.56 9.90
C SER A 98 -0.03 2.10 9.93
N GLY A 99 -0.73 2.32 11.06
CA GLY A 99 -2.15 1.98 11.21
C GLY A 99 -3.05 2.73 10.22
N VAL A 100 -2.89 4.04 10.10
CA VAL A 100 -3.64 4.86 9.12
C VAL A 100 -3.34 4.40 7.69
N ALA A 101 -2.08 4.16 7.36
CA ALA A 101 -1.70 3.66 6.03
C ALA A 101 -2.33 2.29 5.73
N LYS A 102 -2.41 1.38 6.71
CA LYS A 102 -3.11 0.09 6.58
C LYS A 102 -4.61 0.26 6.37
N VAL A 103 -5.26 1.20 7.07
CA VAL A 103 -6.69 1.51 6.86
C VAL A 103 -6.93 2.03 5.44
N VAL A 104 -6.12 2.98 4.98
CA VAL A 104 -6.20 3.51 3.60
C VAL A 104 -6.00 2.38 2.59
N THR A 105 -5.01 1.51 2.82
CA THR A 105 -4.74 0.34 1.97
C THR A 105 -5.91 -0.63 1.95
N ALA A 106 -6.54 -0.90 3.10
CA ALA A 106 -7.70 -1.78 3.20
C ALA A 106 -8.91 -1.23 2.42
N ILE A 107 -9.17 0.08 2.53
CA ILE A 107 -10.24 0.74 1.75
C ILE A 107 -9.94 0.66 0.25
N ALA A 108 -8.71 0.96 -0.17
CA ALA A 108 -8.29 0.84 -1.57
C ALA A 108 -8.40 -0.60 -2.09
N SER A 109 -8.04 -1.59 -1.25
CA SER A 109 -8.16 -3.02 -1.56
C SER A 109 -9.62 -3.43 -1.79
N ILE A 110 -10.53 -3.03 -0.90
CA ILE A 110 -11.97 -3.32 -1.03
C ILE A 110 -12.53 -2.65 -2.29
N ALA A 111 -12.21 -1.38 -2.52
CA ALA A 111 -12.66 -0.65 -3.71
C ALA A 111 -12.19 -1.33 -5.01
N THR A 112 -10.94 -1.80 -5.03
CA THR A 112 -10.37 -2.54 -6.16
C THR A 112 -11.07 -3.88 -6.37
N ALA A 113 -11.27 -4.66 -5.30
CA ALA A 113 -11.94 -5.97 -5.37
C ALA A 113 -13.38 -5.85 -5.87
N LEU A 114 -14.16 -4.90 -5.33
CA LEU A 114 -15.53 -4.66 -5.76
C LEU A 114 -15.62 -4.18 -7.21
N SER A 115 -14.64 -3.39 -7.67
CA SER A 115 -14.59 -2.94 -9.06
C SER A 115 -14.24 -4.08 -10.02
N LEU A 116 -13.47 -5.08 -9.58
CA LEU A 116 -12.99 -6.18 -10.42
C LEU A 116 -14.08 -7.23 -10.70
N ILE A 117 -14.91 -7.57 -9.71
CA ILE A 117 -15.99 -8.58 -9.81
C ILE A 117 -16.85 -8.41 -11.08
N PRO A 118 -17.42 -7.23 -11.40
CA PRO A 118 -18.27 -7.06 -12.57
C PRO A 118 -17.48 -7.01 -13.91
N ILE A 119 -16.16 -6.89 -13.86
CA ILE A 119 -15.31 -6.80 -15.06
C ILE A 119 -14.83 -8.19 -15.50
N LEU A 120 -14.59 -9.11 -14.57
CA LEU A 120 -14.21 -10.48 -14.86
C LEU A 120 -15.08 -11.15 -15.95
N PRO A 121 -16.43 -11.18 -15.86
CA PRO A 121 -17.25 -11.79 -16.90
C PRO A 121 -17.15 -11.04 -18.23
N LYS A 122 -17.02 -9.71 -18.22
CA LYS A 122 -16.90 -8.89 -19.45
C LYS A 122 -15.59 -9.18 -20.19
N VAL A 123 -14.51 -9.39 -19.45
CA VAL A 123 -13.20 -9.75 -20.00
C VAL A 123 -13.26 -11.14 -20.63
N VAL A 124 -13.84 -12.13 -19.95
CA VAL A 124 -13.99 -13.49 -20.49
C VAL A 124 -14.84 -13.50 -21.75
N ILE A 125 -15.99 -12.82 -21.75
CA ILE A 125 -16.86 -12.72 -22.93
C ILE A 125 -16.13 -12.06 -24.09
N ARG A 126 -15.36 -11.00 -23.83
CA ARG A 126 -14.61 -10.31 -24.88
C ARG A 126 -13.56 -11.19 -25.52
N PHE A 127 -12.82 -11.96 -24.72
CA PHE A 127 -11.84 -12.91 -25.23
C PHE A 127 -12.47 -14.06 -26.03
N GLU A 128 -13.66 -14.50 -25.65
CA GLU A 128 -14.37 -15.52 -26.41
C GLU A 128 -14.82 -14.97 -27.78
N ASP A 129 -15.34 -13.74 -27.82
CA ASP A 129 -15.72 -13.04 -29.06
C ASP A 129 -14.51 -12.87 -30.01
N ASP A 130 -13.36 -12.46 -29.46
CA ASP A 130 -12.12 -12.27 -30.24
C ASP A 130 -11.49 -13.61 -30.72
N ARG A 131 -11.90 -14.78 -30.18
CA ARG A 131 -11.40 -16.11 -30.60
C ARG A 131 -12.25 -16.78 -31.69
N VAL A 132 -13.47 -16.32 -31.91
CA VAL A 132 -14.39 -16.89 -32.91
C VAL A 132 -14.24 -16.21 -34.29
N LEU A 133 -13.53 -15.08 -34.34
CA LEU A 133 -13.15 -14.34 -35.56
C LEU A 133 -11.79 -14.78 -36.10
#